data_AF-R1CBG0-F1
#
_entry.id   AF-R1CBG0-F1
#
_cell.length_a   1.000
_cell.length_b   1.000
_cell.length_c   1.000
_cell.angle_alpha   90.00
_cell.angle_beta   90.00
_cell.angle_gamma   90.00
#
_symmetry.space_group_name_H-M   'P 1'
#
loop_
_entity.id
_entity.type
_entity.pdbx_description
1 polymer ?
#
loop_
_entity_poly.entity_id
_entity_poly.type
_entity_poly.pdbx_seq_one_letter_code
_entity_poly.pdbx_strand_id
1 'polypeptide(L)'
;MLLYAGYSRGSGKYLIYTNIDIGLQPPFYLKLARQMQVMPGVPISSIREEFEHVEPAFGVEHAIARRGTGLQHPGHDCWAFPREWVPRLILGFTLVGVSMVATSLMQALHALSGCRMSLLSPKLTFHFVDGDSVVKHPSNQRARNDKIFTGLYTAWNCAQFARDRRDVLEVYPEYNQCWFSQQAEWNLYSYQCGTTIEHLPHEFKLLWQSAHNRTIRPAHGDCNLPSTCAKCRGRDGAARPGADMMAPAPCAFCRCRGDLPTPPYITPPKQVARPATAGAAAGHRAAGNHSVRKGAPALSAVVR
;
A
#
# COMPACT_ATOMS: atom_id res chain seq x y z
N MET A 1 10.88 6.43 16.60
CA MET A 1 11.50 5.62 17.68
C MET A 1 11.76 4.17 17.26
N LEU A 2 10.75 3.42 16.79
CA LEU A 2 10.89 1.97 16.47
C LEU A 2 11.95 1.66 15.40
N LEU A 3 11.89 2.29 14.23
CA LEU A 3 12.88 2.05 13.16
C LEU A 3 14.30 2.44 13.58
N TYR A 4 14.44 3.48 14.40
CA TYR A 4 15.74 3.93 14.90
C TYR A 4 16.34 2.92 15.89
N ALA A 5 15.53 2.24 16.71
CA ALA A 5 15.99 1.17 17.56
C ALA A 5 16.56 0.00 16.72
N GLY A 6 15.82 -0.43 15.68
CA GLY A 6 16.32 -1.42 14.73
C GLY A 6 17.59 -0.97 14.00
N TYR A 7 17.66 0.30 13.59
CA TYR A 7 18.83 0.90 12.95
C TYR A 7 20.04 1.01 13.88
N SER A 8 19.88 1.33 15.16
CA SER A 8 21.01 1.54 16.08
C SER A 8 21.51 0.24 16.72
N ARG A 9 20.65 -0.77 16.87
CA ARG A 9 20.99 -2.04 17.53
C ARG A 9 21.24 -3.21 16.57
N GLY A 10 20.73 -3.14 15.34
CA GLY A 10 20.93 -4.20 14.35
C GLY A 10 22.35 -4.24 13.75
N SER A 11 22.66 -5.25 12.94
CA SER A 11 23.89 -5.35 12.12
C SER A 11 23.62 -5.61 10.64
N GLY A 12 22.37 -5.93 10.26
CA GLY A 12 22.01 -6.24 8.87
C GLY A 12 22.13 -5.06 7.91
N LYS A 13 22.41 -5.36 6.62
CA LYS A 13 22.44 -4.39 5.51
C LYS A 13 21.07 -3.79 5.19
N TYR A 14 20.02 -4.59 5.38
CA TYR A 14 18.64 -4.22 5.16
C TYR A 14 17.89 -4.23 6.50
N LEU A 15 16.90 -3.35 6.64
CA LEU A 15 15.97 -3.35 7.75
C LEU A 15 14.62 -3.89 7.25
N ILE A 16 14.00 -4.74 8.06
CA ILE A 16 12.63 -5.23 7.83
C ILE A 16 11.76 -4.68 8.95
N TYR A 17 10.69 -3.98 8.59
CA TYR A 17 9.64 -3.54 9.50
C TYR A 17 8.37 -4.34 9.20
N THR A 18 7.76 -4.92 10.22
CA THR A 18 6.49 -5.63 10.13
C THR A 18 5.64 -5.34 11.37
N ASN A 19 4.33 -5.36 11.23
CA ASN A 19 3.46 -5.43 12.42
C ASN A 19 3.67 -6.78 13.12
N ILE A 20 3.44 -6.81 14.44
CA ILE A 20 3.71 -7.98 15.30
C ILE A 20 2.76 -9.14 15.04
N ASP A 21 1.57 -8.86 14.53
CA ASP A 21 0.48 -9.78 14.22
C ASP A 21 0.56 -10.39 12.81
N ILE A 22 1.68 -10.19 12.11
CA ILE A 22 1.90 -10.72 10.77
C ILE A 22 2.75 -11.99 10.81
N GLY A 23 2.13 -13.10 10.41
CA GLY A 23 2.80 -14.36 10.15
C GLY A 23 3.50 -14.38 8.79
N LEU A 24 4.59 -15.15 8.69
CA LEU A 24 5.39 -15.31 7.47
C LEU A 24 5.28 -16.74 6.94
N GLN A 25 5.16 -16.87 5.62
CA GLN A 25 5.23 -18.17 4.96
C GLN A 25 6.69 -18.63 4.84
N PRO A 26 7.00 -19.94 4.88
CA PRO A 26 8.37 -20.46 4.90
C PRO A 26 9.33 -19.88 3.85
N PRO A 27 8.93 -19.66 2.57
CA PRO A 27 9.86 -19.11 1.57
C PRO A 27 10.04 -17.58 1.65
N PHE A 28 9.44 -16.89 2.63
CA PHE A 28 9.44 -15.42 2.72
C PHE A 28 10.85 -14.82 2.65
N TYR A 29 11.73 -15.19 3.59
CA TYR A 29 13.06 -14.56 3.69
C TYR A 29 13.95 -14.90 2.49
N LEU A 30 13.86 -16.12 1.94
CA LEU A 30 14.62 -16.51 0.74
C LEU A 30 14.20 -15.68 -0.49
N LYS A 31 12.89 -15.51 -0.68
CA LYS A 31 12.37 -14.70 -1.78
C LYS A 31 12.69 -13.23 -1.60
N LEU A 32 12.55 -12.71 -0.38
CA LEU A 32 12.90 -11.34 -0.05
C LEU A 32 14.38 -11.07 -0.30
N ALA A 33 15.28 -11.93 0.19
CA ALA A 33 16.72 -11.78 -0.01
C ALA A 33 17.09 -11.76 -1.50
N ARG A 34 16.53 -12.67 -2.31
CA ARG A 34 16.74 -12.68 -3.76
C ARG A 34 16.27 -11.38 -4.41
N GLN A 35 15.11 -10.86 -4.02
CA GLN A 35 14.57 -9.63 -4.61
C GLN A 35 15.38 -8.39 -4.19
N MET A 36 15.85 -8.33 -2.94
CA MET A 36 16.76 -7.27 -2.47
C MET A 36 18.15 -7.34 -3.13
N GLN A 37 18.59 -8.52 -3.58
CA GLN A 37 19.84 -8.66 -4.35
C GLN A 37 19.69 -8.13 -5.78
N VAL A 38 18.55 -8.39 -6.42
CA VAL A 38 18.28 -7.94 -7.80
C VAL A 38 17.96 -6.45 -7.84
N MET A 39 17.38 -5.88 -6.78
CA MET A 39 16.97 -4.47 -6.72
C MET A 39 17.42 -3.79 -5.40
N PRO A 40 18.73 -3.64 -5.15
CA PRO A 40 19.28 -3.20 -3.85
C PRO A 40 18.88 -1.77 -3.42
N GLY A 41 18.40 -0.94 -4.35
CA GLY A 41 17.93 0.42 -4.07
C GLY A 41 16.42 0.62 -4.23
N VAL A 42 15.64 -0.48 -4.27
CA VAL A 42 14.18 -0.42 -4.36
C VAL A 42 13.59 -1.02 -3.09
N PRO A 43 12.80 -0.25 -2.30
CA PRO A 43 12.10 -0.79 -1.15
C PRO A 43 11.10 -1.85 -1.61
N ILE A 44 10.96 -2.89 -0.80
CA ILE A 44 10.01 -3.98 -1.04
C ILE A 44 8.94 -3.90 0.04
N SER A 45 7.69 -4.01 -0.35
CA SER A 45 6.58 -4.21 0.59
C SER A 45 5.89 -5.55 0.32
N SER A 46 5.14 -6.08 1.29
CA SER A 46 4.25 -7.21 1.06
C SER A 46 2.84 -6.91 1.54
N ILE A 47 1.88 -7.41 0.78
CA ILE A 47 0.48 -7.50 1.17
C ILE A 47 0.20 -8.89 1.76
N ARG A 48 -0.70 -8.94 2.72
CA ARG A 48 -1.02 -10.17 3.45
C ARG A 48 -2.23 -10.91 2.87
N GLU A 49 -2.26 -12.21 3.13
CA GLU A 49 -3.50 -12.98 3.14
C GLU A 49 -4.17 -12.89 4.50
N GLU A 50 -5.49 -12.92 4.54
CA GLU A 50 -6.26 -12.96 5.78
C GLU A 50 -7.09 -14.24 5.86
N PHE A 51 -6.91 -15.02 6.92
CA PHE A 51 -7.73 -16.19 7.24
C PHE A 51 -8.81 -15.78 8.24
N GLU A 52 -10.07 -15.92 7.83
CA GLU A 52 -11.24 -15.56 8.64
C GLU A 52 -11.83 -16.78 9.34
N HIS A 53 -12.60 -16.52 10.41
CA HIS A 53 -13.33 -17.54 11.16
C HIS A 53 -12.47 -18.74 11.54
N VAL A 54 -11.22 -18.46 11.91
CA VAL A 54 -10.32 -19.54 12.30
C VAL A 54 -10.70 -20.04 13.68
N GLU A 55 -10.50 -21.33 13.91
CA GLU A 55 -10.69 -21.92 15.23
C GLU A 55 -9.55 -21.51 16.18
N PRO A 56 -9.73 -21.58 17.51
CA PRO A 56 -8.68 -21.20 18.46
C PRO A 56 -7.36 -21.98 18.33
N ALA A 57 -7.41 -23.17 17.75
CA ALA A 57 -6.22 -23.99 17.47
C ALA A 57 -5.48 -23.61 16.18
N PHE A 58 -6.02 -22.66 15.40
CA PHE A 58 -5.40 -22.20 14.18
C PHE A 58 -4.08 -21.50 14.48
N GLY A 59 -3.06 -21.85 13.71
CA GLY A 59 -1.70 -21.41 13.95
C GLY A 59 -0.90 -21.34 12.65
N VAL A 60 0.42 -21.24 12.80
CA VAL A 60 1.33 -21.09 11.68
C VAL A 60 1.27 -22.28 10.72
N GLU A 61 1.21 -23.51 11.25
CA GLU A 61 1.15 -24.74 10.47
C GLU A 61 -0.12 -24.79 9.60
N HIS A 62 -1.25 -24.40 10.17
CA HIS A 62 -2.52 -24.31 9.46
C HIS A 62 -2.46 -23.26 8.33
N ALA A 63 -1.90 -22.09 8.61
CA ALA A 63 -1.71 -21.02 7.61
C ALA A 63 -0.75 -21.43 6.48
N ILE A 64 0.27 -22.24 6.78
CA ILE A 64 1.17 -22.82 5.78
C ILE A 64 0.44 -23.80 4.89
N ALA A 65 -0.30 -24.75 5.48
CA ALA A 65 -1.06 -25.75 4.75
C ALA A 65 -2.15 -25.13 3.86
N ARG A 66 -2.73 -24.01 4.29
CA ARG A 66 -3.81 -23.29 3.60
C ARG A 66 -3.34 -22.10 2.76
N ARG A 67 -2.03 -21.95 2.56
CA ARG A 67 -1.45 -20.85 1.78
C ARG A 67 -2.15 -20.69 0.44
N GLY A 68 -2.57 -19.48 0.10
CA GLY A 68 -3.25 -19.22 -1.16
C GLY A 68 -4.77 -19.29 -1.12
N THR A 69 -5.36 -19.73 0.00
CA THR A 69 -6.82 -19.83 0.19
C THR A 69 -7.40 -18.69 1.02
N GLY A 70 -6.54 -17.88 1.66
CA GLY A 70 -6.96 -16.71 2.43
C GLY A 70 -7.47 -15.58 1.52
N LEU A 71 -8.19 -14.65 2.13
CA LEU A 71 -8.59 -13.42 1.45
C LEU A 71 -7.38 -12.55 1.12
N GLN A 72 -7.45 -11.85 0.00
CA GLN A 72 -6.46 -10.81 -0.28
C GLN A 72 -6.77 -9.56 0.55
N HIS A 73 -5.80 -9.13 1.35
CA HIS A 73 -5.86 -7.87 2.06
C HIS A 73 -5.05 -6.80 1.28
N PRO A 74 -5.59 -5.60 1.05
CA PRO A 74 -4.92 -4.55 0.27
C PRO A 74 -3.81 -3.82 1.05
N GLY A 75 -3.83 -3.93 2.38
CA GLY A 75 -2.86 -3.30 3.28
C GLY A 75 -1.47 -3.89 3.11
N HIS A 76 -0.49 -2.99 3.09
CA HIS A 76 0.93 -3.32 3.20
C HIS A 76 1.25 -3.40 4.69
N ASP A 77 1.86 -4.49 5.14
CA ASP A 77 2.15 -4.71 6.57
C ASP A 77 3.59 -5.11 6.85
N CYS A 78 4.38 -5.35 5.81
CA CYS A 78 5.80 -5.62 5.93
C CYS A 78 6.57 -4.88 4.83
N TRP A 79 7.69 -4.27 5.23
CA TRP A 79 8.56 -3.48 4.36
C TRP A 79 10.02 -3.85 4.60
N ALA A 80 10.79 -3.93 3.53
CA ALA A 80 12.23 -4.14 3.54
C ALA A 80 12.93 -3.08 2.70
N PHE A 81 13.97 -2.47 3.25
CA PHE A 81 14.69 -1.38 2.59
C PHE A 81 16.14 -1.27 3.12
N PRO A 82 17.05 -0.57 2.43
CA PRO A 82 18.42 -0.35 2.90
C PRO A 82 18.43 0.27 4.29
N ARG A 83 19.16 -0.33 5.23
CA ARG A 83 19.18 0.15 6.62
C ARG A 83 19.69 1.58 6.73
N GLU A 84 20.65 1.95 5.89
CA GLU A 84 21.22 3.31 5.82
C GLU A 84 20.19 4.39 5.46
N TRP A 85 19.00 4.01 5.00
CA TRP A 85 17.91 4.94 4.73
C TRP A 85 17.26 5.47 5.99
N VAL A 86 17.32 4.75 7.12
CA VAL A 86 16.57 5.11 8.34
C VAL A 86 16.83 6.55 8.81
N PRO A 87 18.08 7.06 8.87
CA PRO A 87 18.33 8.45 9.26
C PRO A 87 17.79 9.50 8.28
N ARG A 88 17.45 9.09 7.05
CA ARG A 88 16.95 9.94 5.96
C ARG A 88 15.43 9.88 5.80
N LEU A 89 14.74 8.99 6.52
CA LEU A 89 13.29 8.86 6.43
C LEU A 89 12.60 10.05 7.10
N ILE A 90 11.75 10.72 6.35
CA ILE A 90 10.91 11.82 6.83
C ILE A 90 9.55 11.23 7.23
N LEU A 91 9.42 10.84 8.50
CA LEU A 91 8.22 10.17 9.03
C LEU A 91 7.28 11.14 9.76
N GLY A 92 7.74 12.34 10.11
CA GLY A 92 6.97 13.30 10.90
C GLY A 92 6.58 12.78 12.29
N PHE A 93 5.54 13.39 12.88
CA PHE A 93 4.89 12.92 14.11
C PHE A 93 3.78 11.93 13.76
N THR A 94 4.13 10.66 13.47
CA THR A 94 3.13 9.62 13.17
C THR A 94 2.48 9.08 14.44
N LEU A 95 1.15 9.09 14.47
CA LEU A 95 0.40 8.37 15.50
C LEU A 95 0.58 6.86 15.31
N VAL A 96 0.89 6.15 16.40
CA VAL A 96 0.94 4.68 16.38
C VAL A 96 -0.49 4.16 16.52
N GLY A 97 -0.98 3.54 15.45
CA GLY A 97 -2.36 3.04 15.35
C GLY A 97 -2.99 3.41 14.01
N VAL A 98 -4.05 2.69 13.63
CA VAL A 98 -4.94 3.00 12.50
C VAL A 98 -4.22 3.32 11.17
N SER A 99 -3.44 2.38 10.63
CA SER A 99 -2.73 2.47 9.33
C SER A 99 -1.78 3.66 9.08
N MET A 100 -1.63 4.58 10.03
CA MET A 100 -0.84 5.81 9.84
C MET A 100 0.66 5.53 9.69
N VAL A 101 1.19 4.54 10.42
CA VAL A 101 2.60 4.12 10.32
C VAL A 101 2.91 3.60 8.92
N ALA A 102 2.02 2.80 8.35
CA ALA A 102 2.15 2.29 6.99
C ALA A 102 2.21 3.44 5.98
N THR A 103 1.29 4.41 6.10
CA THR A 103 1.24 5.60 5.26
C THR A 103 2.54 6.41 5.31
N SER A 104 2.97 6.85 6.50
CA SER A 104 4.16 7.69 6.64
C SER A 104 5.41 6.97 6.12
N LEU A 105 5.54 5.67 6.43
CA LEU A 105 6.65 4.87 5.94
C LEU A 105 6.63 4.73 4.41
N MET A 106 5.47 4.49 3.81
CA MET A 106 5.32 4.39 2.36
C MET A 106 5.69 5.70 1.65
N GLN A 107 5.23 6.85 2.15
CA GLN A 107 5.59 8.15 1.57
C GLN A 107 7.11 8.39 1.64
N ALA A 108 7.71 8.17 2.81
CA ALA A 108 9.14 8.34 3.01
C ALA A 108 9.96 7.40 2.10
N LEU A 109 9.57 6.13 1.98
CA LEU A 109 10.25 5.15 1.14
C LEU A 109 10.10 5.47 -0.35
N HIS A 110 8.92 5.87 -0.82
CA HIS A 110 8.71 6.27 -2.21
C HIS A 110 9.50 7.52 -2.58
N ALA A 111 9.57 8.51 -1.68
CA ALA A 111 10.37 9.70 -1.91
C ALA A 111 11.84 9.35 -2.04
N LEU A 112 12.36 8.60 -1.08
CA LEU A 112 13.78 8.25 -1.02
C LEU A 112 14.23 7.34 -2.16
N SER A 113 13.33 6.51 -2.69
CA SER A 113 13.61 5.58 -3.78
C SER A 113 13.42 6.18 -5.18
N GLY A 114 12.91 7.42 -5.28
CA GLY A 114 12.53 8.04 -6.55
C GLY A 114 11.30 7.38 -7.17
N CYS A 115 10.20 7.35 -6.42
CA CYS A 115 8.90 6.77 -6.79
C CYS A 115 8.86 5.24 -6.92
N ARG A 116 9.95 4.53 -6.64
CA ARG A 116 10.03 3.08 -6.85
C ARG A 116 9.67 2.31 -5.61
N MET A 117 8.79 1.33 -5.75
CA MET A 117 8.58 0.31 -4.73
C MET A 117 8.19 -0.98 -5.41
N SER A 118 8.68 -2.09 -4.89
CA SER A 118 8.35 -3.42 -5.38
C SER A 118 7.40 -4.11 -4.43
N LEU A 119 6.50 -4.91 -4.97
CA LEU A 119 5.67 -5.81 -4.19
C LEU A 119 6.35 -7.18 -4.14
N LEU A 120 6.59 -7.69 -2.94
CA LEU A 120 7.00 -9.06 -2.73
C LEU A 120 5.87 -9.98 -3.18
N SER A 121 6.21 -11.13 -3.77
CA SER A 121 5.25 -12.13 -4.25
C SER A 121 4.07 -12.26 -3.28
N PRO A 122 2.81 -12.20 -3.76
CA PRO A 122 1.65 -12.30 -2.89
C PRO A 122 1.67 -13.64 -2.16
N LYS A 123 0.91 -13.73 -1.07
CA LYS A 123 0.74 -14.99 -0.31
C LYS A 123 2.01 -15.42 0.41
N LEU A 124 2.80 -14.48 0.89
CA LEU A 124 4.01 -14.74 1.68
C LEU A 124 3.94 -14.20 3.10
N THR A 125 2.97 -13.34 3.38
CA THR A 125 2.61 -12.89 4.71
C THR A 125 1.14 -13.18 4.94
N PHE A 126 0.76 -13.41 6.19
CA PHE A 126 -0.62 -13.69 6.54
C PHE A 126 -0.99 -13.09 7.91
N HIS A 127 -2.28 -12.91 8.11
CA HIS A 127 -2.92 -12.64 9.39
C HIS A 127 -4.11 -13.59 9.52
N PHE A 128 -4.52 -13.90 10.75
CA PHE A 128 -5.73 -14.69 10.98
C PHE A 128 -6.56 -14.06 12.09
N VAL A 129 -7.87 -14.19 11.97
CA VAL A 129 -8.85 -13.60 12.89
C VAL A 129 -9.97 -14.59 13.15
N ASP A 130 -10.49 -14.61 14.38
CA ASP A 130 -11.65 -15.43 14.76
C ASP A 130 -12.95 -14.96 14.11
N GLY A 131 -13.00 -13.69 13.69
CA GLY A 131 -14.19 -13.05 13.11
C GLY A 131 -14.09 -12.80 11.60
N ASP A 132 -14.93 -11.88 11.14
CA ASP A 132 -14.85 -11.33 9.79
C ASP A 132 -13.55 -10.51 9.65
N SER A 133 -12.94 -10.59 8.47
CA SER A 133 -11.85 -9.71 8.08
C SER A 133 -12.25 -8.25 8.19
N VAL A 134 -11.31 -7.37 8.57
CA VAL A 134 -11.52 -5.90 8.50
C VAL A 134 -11.90 -5.42 7.10
N VAL A 135 -11.57 -6.17 6.05
CA VAL A 135 -11.91 -5.87 4.67
C VAL A 135 -13.39 -6.12 4.38
N LYS A 136 -13.98 -7.14 5.01
CA LYS A 136 -15.37 -7.55 4.82
C LYS A 136 -16.31 -7.06 5.90
N HIS A 137 -15.82 -6.87 7.13
CA HIS A 137 -16.68 -6.71 8.29
C HIS A 137 -17.40 -5.35 8.23
N PRO A 138 -18.75 -5.33 8.13
CA PRO A 138 -19.49 -4.09 8.08
C PRO A 138 -19.32 -3.26 9.35
N SER A 139 -18.94 -3.85 10.49
CA SER A 139 -18.75 -3.16 11.78
C SER A 139 -17.34 -2.55 11.95
N ASN A 140 -16.31 -3.11 11.33
CA ASN A 140 -15.01 -2.42 11.17
C ASN A 140 -15.09 -1.34 10.07
N GLN A 141 -16.00 -1.53 9.09
CA GLN A 141 -16.54 -0.41 8.34
C GLN A 141 -17.49 0.47 9.17
N ARG A 142 -18.07 0.01 10.29
CA ARG A 142 -18.83 0.87 11.22
C ARG A 142 -17.96 1.72 12.12
N ALA A 143 -16.72 1.35 12.45
CA ALA A 143 -15.78 2.37 12.92
C ALA A 143 -15.67 3.49 11.86
N ARG A 144 -15.69 3.12 10.57
CA ARG A 144 -15.80 4.07 9.45
C ARG A 144 -17.22 4.61 9.16
N ASN A 145 -18.26 4.17 9.86
CA ASN A 145 -19.62 4.74 9.82
C ASN A 145 -19.98 5.48 11.11
N ASP A 146 -19.21 5.29 12.18
CA ASP A 146 -19.24 6.08 13.39
C ASP A 146 -18.70 7.45 13.01
N LYS A 147 -19.61 8.44 13.01
CA LYS A 147 -19.30 9.77 12.50
C LYS A 147 -18.13 10.41 13.24
N ILE A 148 -17.92 10.07 14.52
CA ILE A 148 -16.82 10.60 15.33
C ILE A 148 -15.52 9.94 14.92
N PHE A 149 -15.46 8.61 14.91
CA PHE A 149 -14.25 7.90 14.50
C PHE A 149 -13.88 8.24 13.05
N THR A 150 -14.84 8.20 12.11
CA THR A 150 -14.58 8.57 10.71
C THR A 150 -14.11 10.00 10.58
N GLY A 151 -14.75 10.93 11.30
CA GLY A 151 -14.36 12.33 11.29
C GLY A 151 -12.94 12.54 11.82
N LEU A 152 -12.61 11.97 12.97
CA LEU A 152 -11.29 12.07 13.59
C LEU A 152 -10.22 11.34 12.75
N TYR A 153 -10.49 10.11 12.35
CA TYR A 153 -9.61 9.33 11.49
C TYR A 153 -9.32 10.04 10.18
N THR A 154 -10.35 10.60 9.54
CA THR A 154 -10.22 11.43 8.35
C THR A 154 -9.35 12.65 8.65
N ALA A 155 -9.72 13.48 9.62
CA ALA A 155 -8.99 14.69 9.96
C ALA A 155 -7.51 14.40 10.25
N TRP A 156 -7.20 13.34 10.99
CA TRP A 156 -5.84 12.91 11.28
C TRP A 156 -5.09 12.40 10.07
N ASN A 157 -5.70 11.52 9.26
CA ASN A 157 -5.09 11.09 8.00
C ASN A 157 -4.65 12.29 7.20
N CYS A 158 -5.50 13.30 7.13
CA CYS A 158 -5.25 14.41 6.24
C CYS A 158 -4.21 15.36 6.79
N ALA A 159 -4.28 15.70 8.09
CA ALA A 159 -3.27 16.50 8.73
C ALA A 159 -1.89 15.82 8.63
N GLN A 160 -1.82 14.52 8.87
CA GLN A 160 -0.60 13.71 8.74
C GLN A 160 -0.11 13.68 7.30
N PHE A 161 -0.95 13.26 6.35
CA PHE A 161 -0.59 13.14 4.94
C PHE A 161 -0.11 14.47 4.35
N ALA A 162 -0.79 15.58 4.67
CA ALA A 162 -0.41 16.91 4.19
C ALA A 162 0.94 17.34 4.75
N ARG A 163 1.15 17.13 6.05
CA ARG A 163 2.41 17.46 6.71
C ARG A 163 3.56 16.60 6.19
N ASP A 164 3.40 15.29 6.20
CA ASP A 164 4.44 14.35 5.76
C ASP A 164 4.78 14.59 4.28
N ARG A 165 3.78 14.83 3.42
CA ARG A 165 4.02 15.22 2.02
C ARG A 165 4.78 16.54 1.92
N ARG A 166 4.42 17.58 2.68
CA ARG A 166 5.15 18.85 2.68
C ARG A 166 6.61 18.65 3.06
N ASP A 167 6.85 18.00 4.20
CA ASP A 167 8.19 17.81 4.75
C ASP A 167 9.04 16.96 3.78
N VAL A 168 8.42 15.95 3.15
CA VAL A 168 9.06 15.17 2.09
C VAL A 168 9.40 16.02 0.87
N LEU A 169 8.48 16.86 0.39
CA LEU A 169 8.69 17.70 -0.80
C LEU A 169 9.72 18.81 -0.59
N GLU A 170 9.94 19.24 0.65
CA GLU A 170 11.00 20.18 1.00
C GLU A 170 12.39 19.58 0.75
N VAL A 171 12.54 18.26 0.94
CA VAL A 171 13.81 17.55 0.75
C VAL A 171 13.91 16.84 -0.60
N TYR A 172 12.78 16.34 -1.12
CA TYR A 172 12.65 15.53 -2.33
C TYR A 172 11.55 16.11 -3.25
N PRO A 173 11.77 17.27 -3.89
CA PRO A 173 10.74 17.93 -4.71
C PRO A 173 10.26 17.07 -5.90
N GLU A 174 11.11 16.17 -6.42
CA GLU A 174 10.78 15.20 -7.47
C GLU A 174 9.70 14.20 -7.04
N TYR A 175 9.52 13.98 -5.73
CA TYR A 175 8.47 13.13 -5.19
C TYR A 175 7.07 13.59 -5.63
N ASN A 176 6.89 14.87 -5.99
CA ASN A 176 5.63 15.38 -6.50
C ASN A 176 5.16 14.69 -7.79
N GLN A 177 6.10 14.11 -8.56
CA GLN A 177 5.78 13.37 -9.78
C GLN A 177 5.41 11.91 -9.51
N CYS A 178 5.60 11.41 -8.28
CA CYS A 178 5.25 10.05 -7.94
C CYS A 178 3.73 9.87 -7.92
N TRP A 179 3.25 8.80 -8.53
CA TRP A 179 1.84 8.40 -8.46
C TRP A 179 1.32 8.34 -7.02
N PHE A 180 2.13 7.83 -6.09
CA PHE A 180 1.74 7.77 -4.66
C PHE A 180 1.59 9.16 -4.02
N SER A 181 2.42 10.14 -4.41
CA SER A 181 2.29 11.53 -3.95
C SER A 181 1.05 12.20 -4.52
N GLN A 182 0.75 11.97 -5.80
CA GLN A 182 -0.47 12.48 -6.45
C GLN A 182 -1.72 11.84 -5.85
N GLN A 183 -1.70 10.54 -5.57
CA GLN A 183 -2.80 9.85 -4.88
C GLN A 183 -2.98 10.38 -3.45
N ALA A 184 -1.89 10.63 -2.72
CA ALA A 184 -1.95 11.25 -1.40
C ALA A 184 -2.56 12.66 -1.47
N GLU A 185 -2.15 13.48 -2.43
CA GLU A 185 -2.73 14.80 -2.68
C GLU A 185 -4.23 14.72 -3.03
N TRP A 186 -4.64 13.79 -3.89
CA TRP A 186 -6.05 13.59 -4.21
C TRP A 186 -6.87 13.10 -3.03
N ASN A 187 -6.29 12.24 -2.19
CA ASN A 187 -6.92 11.83 -0.94
C ASN A 187 -7.12 13.08 -0.06
N LEU A 188 -6.11 13.94 0.10
CA LEU A 188 -6.23 15.20 0.84
C LEU A 188 -7.36 16.09 0.33
N TYR A 189 -7.52 16.22 -0.99
CA TYR A 189 -8.64 16.94 -1.60
C TYR A 189 -9.99 16.27 -1.29
N SER A 190 -10.07 14.95 -1.41
CA SER A 190 -11.28 14.19 -1.07
C SER A 190 -11.69 14.38 0.39
N TYR A 191 -10.70 14.64 1.25
CA TYR A 191 -10.90 14.90 2.65
C TYR A 191 -10.93 16.39 3.04
N GLN A 192 -10.84 17.33 2.10
CA GLN A 192 -11.21 18.74 2.35
C GLN A 192 -12.67 18.86 2.81
N CYS A 193 -13.46 17.79 2.67
CA CYS A 193 -14.75 17.59 3.33
C CYS A 193 -14.67 17.52 4.87
N GLY A 194 -13.49 17.40 5.49
CA GLY A 194 -13.34 17.37 6.95
C GLY A 194 -13.80 18.66 7.62
N THR A 195 -13.66 19.80 6.93
CA THR A 195 -14.15 21.11 7.42
C THR A 195 -15.67 21.22 7.40
N THR A 196 -16.34 20.44 6.55
CA THR A 196 -17.80 20.37 6.46
C THR A 196 -18.39 19.34 7.42
N ILE A 197 -17.57 18.60 8.17
CA ILE A 197 -18.05 17.70 9.24
C ILE A 197 -18.50 18.56 10.42
N GLU A 198 -19.81 18.73 10.54
CA GLU A 198 -20.45 19.57 11.56
C GLU A 198 -19.96 19.24 12.97
N HIS A 199 -19.92 17.96 13.33
CA HIS A 199 -19.60 17.47 14.68
C HIS A 199 -18.11 17.30 14.98
N LEU A 200 -17.20 17.63 14.05
CA LEU A 200 -15.77 17.55 14.34
C LEU A 200 -15.41 18.65 15.36
N PRO A 201 -14.77 18.32 16.51
CA PRO A 201 -14.43 19.32 17.51
C PRO A 201 -13.55 20.44 16.92
N HIS A 202 -13.75 21.66 17.42
CA HIS A 202 -13.17 22.87 16.84
C HIS A 202 -11.63 22.81 16.78
N GLU A 203 -10.99 22.26 17.81
CA GLU A 203 -9.54 22.05 17.88
C GLU A 203 -8.98 21.21 16.72
N PHE A 204 -9.74 20.22 16.21
CA PHE A 204 -9.33 19.43 15.06
C PHE A 204 -9.53 20.19 13.74
N LYS A 205 -10.58 21.02 13.65
CA LYS A 205 -10.77 21.94 12.53
C LYS A 205 -9.62 22.96 12.46
N LEU A 206 -9.11 23.42 13.60
CA LEU A 206 -7.95 24.32 13.68
C LEU A 206 -6.65 23.61 13.25
N LEU A 207 -6.41 22.37 13.69
CA LEU A 207 -5.27 21.57 13.21
C LEU A 207 -5.27 21.47 11.68
N TRP A 208 -6.44 21.26 11.09
CA TRP A 208 -6.62 21.25 9.63
C TRP A 208 -6.29 22.59 8.97
N GLN A 209 -6.90 23.68 9.43
CA GLN A 209 -6.67 25.03 8.87
C GLN A 209 -5.20 25.43 8.96
N SER A 210 -4.52 25.07 10.06
CA SER A 210 -3.10 25.36 10.25
C SER A 210 -2.20 24.57 9.29
N ALA A 211 -2.56 23.33 8.96
CA ALA A 211 -1.85 22.49 8.00
C ALA A 211 -2.10 22.97 6.57
N HIS A 212 -3.36 23.27 6.23
CA HIS A 212 -3.80 23.71 4.91
C HIS A 212 -3.17 25.05 4.51
N ASN A 213 -3.28 26.08 5.37
CA ASN A 213 -2.75 27.42 5.08
C ASN A 213 -1.23 27.46 4.83
N ARG A 214 -0.50 26.43 5.27
CA ARG A 214 0.95 26.33 5.08
C ARG A 214 1.36 25.46 3.89
N THR A 215 0.47 24.60 3.38
CA THR A 215 0.82 23.59 2.36
C THR A 215 0.12 23.80 1.03
N ILE A 216 -1.06 24.39 1.03
CA ILE A 216 -1.88 24.60 -0.15
C ILE A 216 -2.18 26.09 -0.18
N ARG A 217 -1.59 26.83 -1.14
CA ARG A 217 -2.00 28.21 -1.38
C ARG A 217 -3.49 28.19 -1.77
N PRO A 218 -4.36 29.01 -1.16
CA PRO A 218 -5.77 29.04 -1.49
C PRO A 218 -5.92 29.71 -2.86
N ALA A 219 -5.79 28.94 -3.93
CA ALA A 219 -6.13 29.43 -5.27
C ALA A 219 -7.64 29.33 -5.53
N HIS A 220 -8.38 28.50 -4.78
CA HIS A 220 -9.81 28.34 -4.98
C HIS A 220 -10.53 28.23 -3.64
N GLY A 221 -11.29 29.28 -3.30
CA GLY A 221 -12.14 29.36 -2.10
C GLY A 221 -13.38 28.47 -2.16
N ASP A 222 -13.59 27.73 -3.25
CA ASP A 222 -14.72 26.82 -3.40
C ASP A 222 -14.23 25.38 -3.33
N CYS A 223 -14.46 24.73 -2.19
CA CYS A 223 -14.56 23.28 -2.13
C CYS A 223 -15.81 22.85 -2.93
N ASN A 224 -15.77 22.98 -4.26
CA ASN A 224 -16.77 22.42 -5.15
C ASN A 224 -16.60 20.90 -5.15
N LEU A 225 -17.15 20.24 -4.12
CA LEU A 225 -17.63 18.86 -4.29
C LEU A 225 -18.56 18.88 -5.51
N PRO A 226 -18.33 18.07 -6.56
CA PRO A 226 -19.38 17.86 -7.53
C PRO A 226 -20.54 17.23 -6.76
N SER A 227 -21.63 17.98 -6.60
CA SER A 227 -22.85 17.56 -5.88
C SER A 227 -23.35 16.20 -6.34
N THR A 228 -23.01 15.81 -7.57
CA THR A 228 -22.85 14.42 -8.00
C THR A 228 -21.83 14.41 -9.13
N CYS A 229 -20.86 13.51 -9.09
CA CYS A 229 -20.13 13.18 -10.31
C CYS A 229 -21.12 12.53 -11.27
N ALA A 230 -21.54 13.21 -12.34
CA ALA A 230 -22.49 12.65 -13.32
C ALA A 230 -21.99 11.31 -13.93
N LYS A 231 -20.69 11.04 -13.85
CA LYS A 231 -20.04 9.78 -14.28
C LYS A 231 -19.99 8.68 -13.20
N CYS A 232 -20.39 8.95 -11.97
CA CYS A 232 -20.49 7.97 -10.87
C CYS A 232 -21.87 7.30 -10.78
N ARG A 233 -22.74 7.50 -11.78
CA ARG A 233 -23.92 6.64 -11.93
C ARG A 233 -23.45 5.26 -12.36
N GLY A 234 -23.95 4.21 -11.71
CA GLY A 234 -23.78 2.85 -12.25
C GLY A 234 -24.40 2.75 -13.65
N ARG A 235 -24.15 1.65 -14.37
CA ARG A 235 -24.85 1.38 -15.65
C ARG A 235 -26.38 1.40 -15.52
N ASP A 236 -26.87 1.25 -14.30
CA ASP A 236 -28.27 1.29 -13.87
C ASP A 236 -28.80 2.71 -13.57
N GLY A 237 -27.97 3.75 -13.68
CA GLY A 237 -28.38 5.14 -13.43
C GLY A 237 -28.48 5.50 -11.94
N ALA A 238 -28.20 4.57 -11.02
CA ALA A 238 -28.31 4.80 -9.58
C ALA A 238 -27.17 5.70 -9.07
N ALA A 239 -27.51 6.68 -8.23
CA ALA A 239 -26.54 7.51 -7.54
C ALA A 239 -25.84 6.68 -6.46
N ARG A 240 -24.50 6.61 -6.50
CA ARG A 240 -23.70 6.00 -5.43
C ARG A 240 -22.98 7.12 -4.65
N PRO A 241 -22.95 7.06 -3.31
CA PRO A 241 -22.16 7.99 -2.52
C PRO A 241 -20.68 7.89 -2.92
N GLY A 242 -19.96 9.00 -2.79
CA GLY A 242 -18.65 9.23 -3.40
C GLY A 242 -17.64 8.09 -3.24
N ALA A 243 -16.82 7.93 -4.28
CA ALA A 243 -15.62 7.10 -4.38
C ALA A 243 -15.46 5.99 -3.33
N ASP A 244 -16.11 4.84 -3.58
CA ASP A 244 -15.68 3.59 -2.96
C ASP A 244 -14.35 3.16 -3.61
N MET A 245 -13.24 3.55 -2.96
CA MET A 245 -11.86 3.25 -3.40
C MET A 245 -11.53 1.75 -3.40
N MET A 246 -12.42 0.92 -2.86
CA MET A 246 -12.25 -0.52 -2.71
C MET A 246 -13.18 -1.33 -3.62
N ALA A 247 -13.98 -0.67 -4.46
CA ALA A 247 -14.87 -1.34 -5.40
C ALA A 247 -14.09 -2.12 -6.48
N PRO A 248 -14.60 -3.25 -7.00
CA PRO A 248 -13.97 -4.02 -8.08
C PRO A 248 -13.76 -3.22 -9.38
N ALA A 249 -14.54 -2.14 -9.55
CA ALA A 249 -14.41 -1.15 -10.59
C ALA A 249 -14.59 0.24 -9.94
N PRO A 250 -13.52 0.85 -9.40
CA PRO A 250 -13.63 2.20 -8.85
C PRO A 250 -14.09 3.12 -9.97
N CYS A 251 -15.15 3.90 -9.74
CA CYS A 251 -15.49 4.97 -10.66
C CYS A 251 -14.24 5.85 -10.79
N ALA A 252 -13.70 5.97 -12.01
CA ALA A 252 -12.63 6.92 -12.26
C ALA A 252 -13.11 8.29 -11.74
N PHE A 253 -12.43 8.78 -10.71
CA PHE A 253 -12.81 9.99 -9.99
C PHE A 253 -13.14 11.11 -10.98
N CYS A 254 -14.29 11.75 -10.84
CA CYS A 254 -14.62 12.91 -11.66
C CYS A 254 -13.52 13.96 -11.50
N ARG A 255 -12.82 14.26 -12.60
CA ARG A 255 -12.02 15.48 -12.70
C ARG A 255 -12.97 16.66 -12.45
N CYS A 256 -12.70 17.46 -11.43
CA CYS A 256 -13.26 18.80 -11.36
C CYS A 256 -12.77 19.53 -12.63
N ARG A 257 -13.70 19.90 -13.51
CA ARG A 257 -13.37 20.73 -14.68
C ARG A 257 -13.08 22.14 -14.15
N GLY A 258 -11.82 22.53 -14.20
CA GLY A 258 -11.34 23.87 -13.86
C GLY A 258 -9.84 23.85 -13.70
N ASP A 259 -9.12 24.17 -14.77
CA ASP A 259 -7.81 24.84 -14.78
C ASP A 259 -6.54 24.16 -14.24
N LEU A 260 -6.45 22.82 -14.24
CA LEU A 260 -5.13 22.18 -14.28
C LEU A 260 -4.77 21.82 -15.72
N PRO A 261 -3.76 22.47 -16.35
CA PRO A 261 -3.27 22.03 -17.65
C PRO A 261 -2.86 20.57 -17.53
N THR A 262 -3.33 19.75 -18.47
CA THR A 262 -2.95 18.33 -18.57
C THR A 262 -1.43 18.22 -18.45
N PRO A 263 -0.89 17.55 -17.41
CA PRO A 263 0.54 17.28 -17.39
C PRO A 263 0.84 16.39 -18.61
N PRO A 264 1.81 16.72 -19.46
CA PRO A 264 2.09 15.94 -20.68
C PRO A 264 2.63 14.52 -20.43
N TYR A 265 2.64 14.03 -19.19
CA TYR A 265 3.42 12.84 -18.79
C TYR A 265 2.64 11.67 -18.20
N ILE A 266 1.31 11.67 -18.22
CA ILE A 266 0.54 10.44 -17.91
C ILE A 266 0.03 9.85 -19.22
N THR A 267 0.95 9.29 -20.01
CA THR A 267 0.59 8.23 -20.96
C THR A 267 0.73 6.93 -20.18
N PRO A 268 -0.36 6.20 -19.88
CA PRO A 268 -0.23 4.81 -19.44
C PRO A 268 0.64 4.07 -20.47
N PRO A 269 1.51 3.13 -20.06
CA PRO A 269 2.22 2.31 -21.04
C PRO A 269 1.18 1.75 -22.02
N LYS A 270 1.37 1.99 -23.33
CA LYS A 270 0.54 1.34 -24.34
C LYS A 270 0.54 -0.14 -24.00
N GLN A 271 -0.65 -0.73 -23.86
CA GLN A 271 -0.77 -2.18 -23.74
C GLN A 271 0.05 -2.77 -24.88
N VAL A 272 1.17 -3.42 -24.54
CA VAL A 272 1.93 -4.17 -25.52
C VAL A 272 0.97 -5.24 -25.98
N ALA A 273 0.54 -5.16 -27.24
CA ALA A 273 -0.30 -6.16 -27.85
C ALA A 273 0.37 -7.52 -27.59
N ARG A 274 -0.39 -8.46 -27.00
CA ARG A 274 0.09 -9.84 -26.88
C ARG A 274 0.53 -10.27 -28.28
N PRO A 275 1.77 -10.76 -28.47
CA PRO A 275 2.15 -11.30 -29.76
C PRO A 275 1.13 -12.38 -30.12
N ALA A 276 0.58 -12.25 -31.32
CA ALA A 276 -0.30 -13.26 -31.89
C ALA A 276 0.44 -14.59 -31.82
N THR A 277 -0.15 -15.57 -31.14
CA THR A 277 0.31 -16.95 -31.16
C THR A 277 0.17 -17.44 -32.60
N ALA A 278 1.25 -17.37 -33.36
CA ALA A 278 1.36 -18.05 -34.64
C ALA A 278 1.27 -19.55 -34.38
N GLY A 279 0.22 -20.17 -34.90
CA GLY A 279 0.10 -21.61 -34.97
C GLY A 279 1.21 -22.18 -35.86
N ALA A 280 1.83 -23.25 -35.38
CA ALA A 280 2.50 -24.22 -36.24
C ALA A 280 2.16 -25.61 -35.70
N ALA A 281 1.36 -26.33 -36.48
CA ALA A 281 1.15 -27.76 -36.34
C ALA A 281 2.21 -28.52 -37.13
N ALA A 282 2.47 -29.77 -36.69
CA ALA A 282 3.30 -30.81 -37.30
C ALA A 282 4.81 -30.52 -37.39
N GLY A 283 5.74 -31.40 -37.02
CA GLY A 283 5.70 -32.79 -36.60
C GLY A 283 7.07 -33.37 -36.97
N HIS A 284 7.74 -34.09 -36.08
CA HIS A 284 8.58 -35.24 -36.44
C HIS A 284 9.12 -35.99 -35.22
N ARG A 285 9.07 -37.31 -35.37
CA ARG A 285 9.70 -38.33 -34.54
C ARG A 285 11.22 -38.20 -34.61
N ALA A 286 11.91 -38.43 -33.49
CA ALA A 286 13.11 -39.26 -33.46
C ALA A 286 13.40 -39.70 -32.02
N ALA A 287 13.52 -41.01 -31.86
CA ALA A 287 13.99 -41.67 -30.66
C ALA A 287 15.47 -41.34 -30.40
N GLY A 288 15.87 -41.31 -29.12
CA GLY A 288 17.25 -41.10 -28.72
C GLY A 288 17.44 -41.36 -27.24
N ASN A 289 17.67 -42.63 -26.91
CA ASN A 289 18.14 -43.12 -25.62
C ASN A 289 19.22 -42.22 -25.02
N HIS A 290 19.11 -41.85 -23.73
CA HIS A 290 20.30 -41.80 -22.88
C HIS A 290 20.00 -42.11 -21.41
N SER A 291 20.90 -42.93 -20.89
CA SER A 291 20.84 -43.72 -19.69
C SER A 291 20.85 -42.90 -18.40
N VAL A 292 20.01 -43.33 -17.48
CA VAL A 292 20.07 -43.05 -16.04
C VAL A 292 21.43 -43.52 -15.50
N ARG A 293 22.28 -42.59 -15.06
CA ARG A 293 23.32 -42.87 -14.07
C ARG A 293 22.92 -42.21 -12.74
N LYS A 294 22.51 -43.07 -11.81
CA LYS A 294 22.40 -42.79 -10.38
C LYS A 294 23.82 -42.61 -9.82
N GLY A 295 24.04 -41.56 -9.04
CA GLY A 295 25.27 -41.41 -8.26
C GLY A 295 25.47 -39.99 -7.73
N ALA A 296 24.95 -39.73 -6.53
CA ALA A 296 25.47 -38.66 -5.66
C ALA A 296 25.37 -39.14 -4.21
N PRO A 297 26.47 -39.12 -3.43
CA PRO A 297 26.44 -39.44 -2.02
C PRO A 297 26.03 -38.21 -1.20
N ALA A 298 25.48 -38.50 -0.02
CA ALA A 298 25.11 -37.56 1.02
C ALA A 298 26.30 -36.70 1.46
N LEU A 299 26.07 -35.40 1.63
CA LEU A 299 26.95 -34.50 2.37
C LEU A 299 26.21 -33.98 3.59
N SER A 300 26.79 -34.28 4.73
CA SER A 300 26.37 -33.93 6.08
C SER A 300 26.48 -32.44 6.35
N ALA A 301 25.63 -31.99 7.26
CA ALA A 301 25.68 -30.71 7.95
C ALA A 301 27.07 -30.40 8.53
N VAL A 302 27.48 -29.13 8.43
CA VAL A 302 28.16 -28.40 9.51
C VAL A 302 27.63 -26.98 9.50
N VAL A 303 26.92 -26.62 10.57
CA VAL A 303 26.54 -25.26 10.92
C VAL A 303 27.68 -24.66 11.74
N ARG A 304 28.18 -23.50 11.31
CA ARG A 304 28.74 -22.45 12.17
C ARG A 304 28.31 -21.10 11.61
#